data_AF-A0A848XP84-F1
#
_entry.id   AF-A0A848XP84-F1
#
_cell.length_a   1.000
_cell.length_b   1.000
_cell.length_c   1.000
_cell.angle_alpha   90.00
_cell.angle_beta   90.00
_cell.angle_gamma   90.00
#
_symmetry.space_group_name_H-M   'P 1'
#
loop_
_entity.id
_entity.type
_entity.pdbx_description
1 polymer ?
#
loop_
_entity_poly.entity_id
_entity_poly.type
_entity_poly.pdbx_seq_one_letter_code
_entity_poly.pdbx_strand_id
1 'polypeptide(L)'
;MERSHGRNSRTRRPSGRIYALLLFPLVLLTAAACASGGSSNPMDGVDRRSNEIEILVDNQNFNQVTVYTSRGASFQRLGIVQGKSQQTFKTNWYHPDIQLRVKFLSGPDLITDTQPVSPGELLELIIPIR
;
A
#
# COMPACT_ATOMS: atom_id res chain seq x y z
N MET A 1 -50.01 -26.26 -54.71
CA MET A 1 -50.78 -25.20 -55.39
C MET A 1 -51.44 -24.32 -54.33
N GLU A 2 -50.68 -23.72 -53.42
CA GLU A 2 -49.88 -22.49 -53.61
C GLU A 2 -50.75 -21.28 -54.01
N ARG A 3 -51.11 -20.46 -53.01
CA ARG A 3 -51.44 -19.03 -53.15
C ARG A 3 -50.48 -18.30 -52.20
N SER A 4 -49.32 -17.94 -52.72
CA SER A 4 -49.01 -16.63 -53.30
C SER A 4 -49.02 -15.51 -52.26
N HIS A 5 -47.80 -15.22 -51.83
CA HIS A 5 -47.26 -13.94 -51.36
C HIS A 5 -48.00 -12.68 -51.82
N GLY A 6 -47.88 -11.63 -51.00
CA GLY A 6 -47.71 -10.30 -51.60
C GLY A 6 -47.79 -9.11 -50.65
N ARG A 7 -46.62 -8.77 -50.06
CA ARG A 7 -46.03 -7.43 -49.81
C ARG A 7 -46.87 -6.35 -49.13
N ASN A 8 -46.36 -5.76 -48.04
CA ASN A 8 -45.38 -4.65 -48.01
C ASN A 8 -45.87 -3.48 -48.89
N SER A 9 -46.07 -2.26 -48.41
CA SER A 9 -45.16 -1.46 -47.59
C SER A 9 -45.75 -0.07 -47.38
N ARG A 10 -45.47 0.50 -46.19
CA ARG A 10 -45.24 1.94 -45.89
C ARG A 10 -46.26 2.97 -46.43
N THR A 11 -46.81 3.79 -45.54
CA THR A 11 -46.25 5.13 -45.24
C THR A 11 -47.22 6.00 -44.42
N ARG A 12 -46.63 6.75 -43.46
CA ARG A 12 -47.01 8.13 -43.05
C ARG A 12 -48.33 8.26 -42.26
N ARG A 13 -48.44 9.00 -41.16
CA ARG A 13 -47.78 10.26 -40.75
C ARG A 13 -48.08 10.53 -39.25
N PRO A 14 -47.48 11.57 -38.65
CA PRO A 14 -47.21 11.73 -37.23
C PRO A 14 -48.34 12.43 -36.47
N SER A 15 -48.27 12.39 -35.14
CA SER A 15 -48.72 13.44 -34.21
C SER A 15 -48.62 12.83 -32.81
N GLY A 16 -47.62 13.19 -32.03
CA GLY A 16 -47.72 14.39 -31.22
C GLY A 16 -48.37 14.01 -29.90
N ARG A 17 -47.55 13.77 -28.87
CA ARG A 17 -47.88 13.74 -27.43
C ARG A 17 -46.61 13.43 -26.63
N ILE A 18 -45.65 14.35 -26.75
CA ILE A 18 -44.71 14.62 -25.67
C ILE A 18 -45.48 15.52 -24.68
N TYR A 19 -45.16 15.48 -23.40
CA TYR A 19 -45.81 16.16 -22.27
C TYR A 19 -46.93 15.37 -21.59
N ALA A 20 -46.53 14.48 -20.68
CA ALA A 20 -47.03 14.46 -19.30
C ALA A 20 -46.56 13.16 -18.66
N LEU A 21 -45.48 13.21 -17.86
CA LEU A 21 -45.19 12.31 -16.73
C LEU A 21 -43.69 12.36 -16.38
N LEU A 22 -43.20 13.49 -15.88
CA LEU A 22 -41.89 13.52 -15.19
C LEU A 22 -41.86 14.67 -14.18
N LEU A 23 -42.65 14.61 -13.11
CA LEU A 23 -42.56 15.55 -11.99
C LEU A 23 -43.22 14.94 -10.74
N PHE A 24 -42.71 13.84 -10.16
CA PHE A 24 -43.18 13.40 -8.84
C PHE A 24 -42.33 12.33 -8.09
N PRO A 25 -40.98 12.37 -8.11
CA PRO A 25 -40.32 12.27 -6.79
C PRO A 25 -38.93 12.92 -6.76
N LEU A 26 -38.84 14.17 -6.30
CA LEU A 26 -37.54 14.80 -5.97
C LEU A 26 -37.62 15.58 -4.65
N VAL A 27 -38.37 15.09 -3.66
CA VAL A 27 -38.62 15.82 -2.38
C VAL A 27 -38.28 14.99 -1.13
N LEU A 28 -37.77 13.76 -1.26
CA LEU A 28 -37.48 12.91 -0.09
C LEU A 28 -35.99 12.76 0.29
N LEU A 29 -35.10 13.61 -0.23
CA LEU A 29 -33.63 13.42 -0.08
C LEU A 29 -32.90 14.48 0.78
N THR A 30 -33.55 15.16 1.72
CA THR A 30 -32.93 16.32 2.42
C THR A 30 -32.83 16.22 3.96
N ALA A 31 -33.15 15.10 4.60
CA ALA A 31 -33.17 15.01 6.08
C ALA A 31 -32.21 13.96 6.70
N ALA A 32 -31.05 13.71 6.10
CA ALA A 32 -30.03 12.83 6.69
C ALA A 32 -28.63 13.44 6.61
N ALA A 33 -28.47 14.66 7.13
CA ALA A 33 -27.17 15.30 7.29
C ALA A 33 -27.15 16.04 8.62
N CYS A 34 -26.78 15.35 9.71
CA CYS A 34 -26.21 15.87 10.96
C CYS A 34 -26.32 14.80 12.06
N ALA A 35 -25.39 13.84 12.12
CA ALA A 35 -25.08 13.08 13.36
C ALA A 35 -23.88 12.15 13.17
N SER A 36 -22.68 12.69 13.02
CA SER A 36 -21.44 11.98 13.35
C SER A 36 -20.27 12.95 13.54
N GLY A 37 -20.47 13.93 14.42
CA GLY A 37 -19.36 14.70 14.99
C GLY A 37 -18.64 13.86 16.05
N GLY A 38 -17.89 12.85 15.61
CA GLY A 38 -16.92 12.18 16.46
C GLY A 38 -15.80 13.17 16.77
N SER A 39 -15.69 13.60 18.02
CA SER A 39 -14.52 14.32 18.52
C SER A 39 -13.31 13.42 18.39
N SER A 40 -12.60 13.49 17.27
CA SER A 40 -11.28 12.89 17.11
C SER A 40 -10.34 13.64 18.04
N ASN A 41 -9.96 13.04 19.17
CA ASN A 41 -8.90 13.60 19.98
C ASN A 41 -7.63 13.65 19.12
N PRO A 42 -6.92 14.79 19.02
CA PRO A 42 -5.67 14.90 18.25
C PRO A 42 -4.51 14.05 18.83
N MET A 43 -4.80 13.22 19.83
CA MET A 43 -3.88 12.29 20.51
C MET A 43 -4.30 10.82 20.36
N ASP A 44 -5.43 10.50 19.71
CA ASP A 44 -5.86 9.11 19.43
C ASP A 44 -5.02 8.43 18.34
N GLY A 45 -4.13 9.18 17.67
CA GLY A 45 -3.19 8.65 16.66
C GLY A 45 -1.78 8.36 17.17
N VAL A 46 -1.49 8.58 18.46
CA VAL A 46 -0.21 8.16 19.03
C VAL A 46 -0.34 6.70 19.43
N ASP A 47 0.00 5.79 18.53
CA ASP A 47 0.12 4.36 18.79
C ASP A 47 1.11 4.12 19.93
N ARG A 48 0.62 4.10 21.18
CA ARG A 48 1.39 3.88 22.41
C ARG A 48 2.02 2.48 22.51
N ARG A 49 1.98 1.69 21.43
CA ARG A 49 2.52 0.32 21.32
C ARG A 49 3.16 0.05 19.96
N SER A 50 3.55 1.08 19.20
CA SER A 50 4.31 0.84 17.99
C SER A 50 5.69 0.31 18.36
N ASN A 51 5.92 -0.99 18.13
CA ASN A 51 7.24 -1.61 18.21
C ASN A 51 8.00 -1.45 16.89
N GLU A 52 7.65 -0.41 16.11
CA GLU A 52 8.33 -0.10 14.86
C GLU A 52 9.75 0.40 15.15
N ILE A 53 10.70 -0.10 14.37
CA ILE A 53 12.06 0.42 14.29
C ILE A 53 12.34 0.83 12.84
N GLU A 54 13.28 1.75 12.66
CA GLU A 54 13.74 2.18 11.35
C GLU A 54 15.17 1.68 11.11
N ILE A 55 15.43 1.19 9.90
CA ILE A 55 16.78 0.81 9.48
C ILE A 55 17.12 1.62 8.22
N LEU A 56 18.01 2.60 8.35
CA LEU A 56 18.63 3.29 7.23
C LEU A 56 19.79 2.46 6.72
N VAL A 57 19.71 2.04 5.46
CA VAL A 57 20.77 1.28 4.79
C VAL A 57 21.46 2.17 3.79
N ASP A 58 22.76 2.42 4.00
CA ASP A 58 23.64 3.10 3.07
C ASP A 58 24.47 2.06 2.30
N ASN A 59 24.05 1.76 1.06
CA ASN A 59 24.80 0.88 0.19
C ASN A 59 25.87 1.68 -0.56
N GLN A 60 27.13 1.56 -0.11
CA GLN A 60 28.25 2.19 -0.82
C GLN A 60 28.78 1.31 -1.96
N ASN A 61 28.25 0.10 -2.13
CA ASN A 61 28.58 -0.80 -3.23
C ASN A 61 27.71 -0.51 -4.48
N PHE A 62 28.23 -0.78 -5.67
CA PHE A 62 27.46 -0.67 -6.92
C PHE A 62 26.54 -1.87 -7.17
N ASN A 63 26.76 -2.97 -6.47
CA ASN A 63 25.93 -4.16 -6.56
C ASN A 63 24.63 -4.00 -5.75
N GLN A 64 23.59 -4.66 -6.23
CA GLN A 64 22.37 -4.83 -5.47
C GLN A 64 22.63 -5.66 -4.20
N VAL A 65 22.01 -5.25 -3.09
CA VAL A 65 22.00 -5.99 -1.82
C VAL A 65 20.58 -6.27 -1.37
N THR A 66 20.36 -7.43 -0.75
CA THR A 66 19.11 -7.77 -0.07
C THR A 66 19.37 -7.79 1.44
N VAL A 67 18.55 -7.04 2.18
CA VAL A 67 18.72 -6.88 3.63
C VAL A 67 17.66 -7.69 4.35
N TYR A 68 18.10 -8.38 5.40
CA TYR A 68 17.27 -9.20 6.28
C TYR A 68 17.56 -8.84 7.73
N THR A 69 16.53 -8.89 8.58
CA THR A 69 16.75 -9.10 10.01
C THR A 69 17.01 -10.59 10.24
N SER A 70 17.87 -10.88 11.22
CA SER A 70 18.26 -12.24 11.59
C SER A 70 18.12 -12.43 13.09
N ARG A 71 17.54 -13.56 13.48
CA ARG A 71 17.52 -14.01 14.88
C ARG A 71 17.58 -15.54 14.91
N GLY A 72 18.72 -16.08 15.34
CA GLY A 72 18.97 -17.52 15.30
C GLY A 72 18.81 -18.07 13.88
N ALA A 73 17.88 -19.02 13.69
CA ALA A 73 17.58 -19.62 12.38
C ALA A 73 16.54 -18.84 11.56
N SER A 74 15.92 -17.80 12.13
CA SER A 74 14.86 -17.02 11.48
C SER A 74 15.44 -15.82 10.74
N PHE A 75 14.92 -15.61 9.52
CA PHE A 75 15.25 -14.48 8.66
C PHE A 75 13.97 -13.81 8.17
N GLN A 76 13.87 -12.51 8.34
CA GLN A 76 12.79 -11.71 7.77
C GLN A 76 13.41 -10.70 6.80
N ARG A 77 12.95 -10.71 5.55
CA ARG A 77 13.43 -9.79 4.52
C ARG A 77 12.88 -8.38 4.79
N LEU A 78 13.79 -7.41 4.86
CA LEU A 78 13.43 -5.98 4.91
C LEU A 78 13.21 -5.44 3.49
N GLY A 79 14.12 -5.73 2.57
CA GLY A 79 14.01 -5.27 1.20
C GLY A 79 15.30 -5.39 0.40
N ILE A 80 15.36 -4.67 -0.71
CA ILE A 80 16.52 -4.58 -1.60
C ILE A 80 16.97 -3.14 -1.68
N VAL A 81 18.29 -2.90 -1.63
CA VAL A 81 18.90 -1.61 -1.96
C VAL A 81 19.72 -1.79 -3.24
N GLN A 82 19.43 -1.01 -4.27
CA GLN A 82 20.03 -1.15 -5.60
C GLN A 82 21.13 -0.11 -5.82
N GLY A 83 22.27 -0.55 -6.37
CA GLY A 83 23.37 0.35 -6.68
C GLY A 83 23.88 1.11 -5.46
N LYS A 84 24.68 2.14 -5.72
CA LYS A 84 25.17 3.04 -4.69
C LYS A 84 24.06 4.00 -4.26
N SER A 85 23.25 3.61 -3.28
CA SER A 85 22.08 4.36 -2.86
C SER A 85 21.74 4.11 -1.38
N GLN A 86 20.82 4.91 -0.87
CA GLN A 86 20.30 4.81 0.49
C GLN A 86 18.83 4.44 0.49
N GLN A 87 18.42 3.64 1.47
CA GLN A 87 17.01 3.30 1.67
C GLN A 87 16.70 3.06 3.14
N THR A 88 15.56 3.59 3.59
CA THR A 88 15.03 3.33 4.93
C THR A 88 13.96 2.25 4.89
N PHE A 89 14.07 1.29 5.80
CA PHE A 89 13.06 0.26 6.04
C PHE A 89 12.42 0.46 7.41
N LYS A 90 11.11 0.24 7.48
CA LYS A 90 10.34 0.20 8.72
C LYS A 90 9.89 -1.23 8.99
N THR A 91 10.04 -1.71 10.21
CA THR A 91 9.54 -3.03 10.61
C THR A 91 9.13 -3.02 12.07
N ASN A 92 8.09 -3.77 12.41
CA ASN A 92 7.81 -4.10 13.80
C ASN A 92 8.87 -5.07 14.33
N TRP A 93 9.43 -4.78 15.50
CA TRP A 93 10.46 -5.58 16.14
C TRP A 93 10.22 -5.67 17.65
N TYR A 94 10.01 -6.89 18.14
CA TYR A 94 9.58 -7.16 19.52
C TYR A 94 10.72 -7.64 20.43
N HIS A 95 11.96 -7.55 19.97
CA HIS A 95 13.14 -8.04 20.68
C HIS A 95 14.04 -6.88 21.09
N PRO A 96 14.74 -7.00 22.24
CA PRO A 96 15.62 -5.94 22.74
C PRO A 96 16.89 -5.79 21.90
N ASP A 97 17.15 -6.73 20.99
CA ASP A 97 18.34 -6.80 20.17
C ASP A 97 18.01 -7.22 18.73
N ILE A 98 18.90 -6.84 17.80
CA ILE A 98 18.76 -7.12 16.38
C ILE A 98 20.11 -7.45 15.75
N GLN A 99 20.09 -8.39 14.81
CA GLN A 99 21.20 -8.67 13.91
C GLN A 99 20.71 -8.51 12.47
N LEU A 100 21.54 -7.92 11.61
CA LEU A 100 21.23 -7.73 10.20
C LEU A 100 22.07 -8.66 9.36
N ARG A 101 21.47 -9.23 8.32
CA ARG A 101 22.15 -9.99 7.28
C ARG A 101 21.97 -9.30 5.94
N VAL A 102 23.09 -9.09 5.26
CA VAL A 102 23.18 -8.50 3.93
C VAL A 102 23.60 -9.59 2.96
N LYS A 103 22.75 -9.88 1.99
CA LYS A 103 23.07 -10.78 0.87
C LYS A 103 23.39 -9.95 -0.36
N PHE A 104 24.62 -10.06 -0.85
CA PHE A 104 25.02 -9.43 -2.10
C PHE A 104 24.50 -10.25 -3.28
N LEU A 105 24.25 -9.58 -4.42
CA LEU A 105 23.96 -10.29 -5.68
C LEU A 105 25.08 -11.28 -6.05
N SER A 106 26.32 -10.91 -5.76
CA SER A 106 27.51 -11.72 -5.97
C SER A 106 28.48 -11.54 -4.82
N GLY A 107 29.06 -12.64 -4.34
CA GLY A 107 30.04 -12.63 -3.25
C GLY A 107 29.47 -13.16 -1.92
N PRO A 108 30.29 -13.14 -0.85
CA PRO A 108 29.89 -13.66 0.45
C PRO A 108 28.91 -12.73 1.17
N ASP A 109 27.94 -13.32 1.86
CA ASP A 109 27.03 -12.60 2.76
C ASP A 109 27.80 -11.87 3.88
N LEU A 110 27.24 -10.76 4.36
CA LEU A 110 27.69 -10.07 5.56
C LEU A 110 26.63 -10.21 6.65
N ILE A 111 27.06 -10.48 7.87
CA ILE A 111 26.21 -10.54 9.06
C ILE A 111 26.80 -9.55 10.05
N THR A 112 25.97 -8.67 10.61
CA THR A 112 26.41 -7.72 11.63
C THR A 112 26.55 -8.42 12.99
N ASP A 113 27.22 -7.77 13.92
CA ASP A 113 27.06 -8.11 15.32
C ASP A 113 25.62 -7.81 15.78
N THR A 114 25.22 -8.47 16.86
CA THR A 114 23.95 -8.18 17.54
C THR A 114 24.06 -6.81 18.22
N GLN A 115 23.08 -5.94 17.97
CA GLN A 115 23.00 -4.61 18.55
C GLN A 115 21.71 -4.46 19.38
N PRO A 116 21.74 -3.77 20.54
CA PRO A 116 20.52 -3.42 21.25
C PRO A 116 19.68 -2.46 20.40
N VAL A 117 18.35 -2.56 20.49
CA VAL A 117 17.42 -1.65 19.81
C VAL A 117 16.19 -1.39 20.65
N SER A 118 15.67 -0.17 20.58
CA SER A 118 14.44 0.27 21.22
C SER A 118 13.35 0.59 20.20
N PRO A 119 12.06 0.43 20.55
CA PRO A 119 10.96 0.93 19.73
C PRO A 119 11.13 2.42 19.38
N GLY A 120 10.92 2.76 18.11
CA GLY A 120 11.08 4.11 17.56
C GLY A 120 12.53 4.49 17.22
N GLU A 121 13.49 3.61 17.43
CA GLU A 121 14.91 3.87 17.13
C GLU A 121 15.21 3.76 15.63
N LEU A 122 16.14 4.58 15.16
CA LEU A 122 16.72 4.50 13.81
C LEU A 122 18.12 3.91 13.91
N LEU A 123 18.32 2.78 13.25
CA LEU A 123 19.60 2.11 13.10
C LEU A 123 20.19 2.43 11.73
N GLU A 124 21.47 2.82 11.71
CA GLU A 124 22.20 3.05 10.47
C GLU A 124 23.10 1.85 10.15
N LEU A 125 22.91 1.27 8.95
CA LEU A 125 23.73 0.21 8.41
C LEU A 125 24.52 0.74 7.21
N ILE A 126 25.82 0.90 7.38
CA ILE A 126 26.73 1.26 6.30
C ILE A 126 27.32 -0.02 5.70
N ILE A 127 27.03 -0.25 4.41
CA ILE A 127 27.60 -1.38 3.67
C ILE A 127 28.80 -0.83 2.89
N PRO A 128 30.04 -1.16 3.31
CA PRO A 128 31.22 -0.62 2.66
C PRO A 128 31.39 -1.16 1.25
N ILE A 129 32.17 -0.44 0.44
CA ILE A 129 32.61 -0.95 -0.85
C ILE A 129 33.47 -2.21 -0.63
N ARG A 130 33.28 -3.20 -1.50
CA ARG A 130 34.01 -4.47 -1.51
C ARG A 130 34.54 -4.73 -2.90
#